data_AF-A0A061QQK1-F1
#
_entry.id   AF-A0A061QQK1-F1
#
_cell.length_a   1.000
_cell.length_b   1.000
_cell.length_c   1.000
_cell.angle_alpha   90.00
_cell.angle_beta   90.00
_cell.angle_gamma   90.00
#
_symmetry.space_group_name_H-M   'P 1'
#
loop_
_entity.id
_entity.type
_entity.pdbx_description
1 polymer ?
#
loop_
_entity_poly.entity_id
_entity_poly.type
_entity_poly.pdbx_seq_one_letter_code
_entity_poly.pdbx_strand_id
1 'polypeptide(L)' 'RETAAGHGAQKLRILALHGFSQDAQLFRDRIGSMRKALKSRAEFLFVDAPFKVGSTKTLSPHTRIS' A
#
# COMPACT_ATOMS: atom_id res chain seq x y z
N ARG A 1 -7.01 -38.35 -2.78
CA ARG A 1 -6.54 -37.44 -3.85
C ARG A 1 -7.59 -36.35 -3.97
N GLU A 2 -7.54 -35.35 -3.07
CA GLU A 2 -8.52 -34.26 -3.03
C GLU A 2 -8.26 -33.28 -4.17
N THR A 3 -9.23 -33.17 -5.06
CA THR A 3 -9.25 -32.24 -6.19
C THR A 3 -9.69 -30.88 -5.68
N ALA A 4 -8.74 -30.04 -5.24
CA ALA A 4 -9.01 -28.62 -5.00
C ALA A 4 -9.29 -27.95 -6.36
N ALA A 5 -10.42 -27.26 -6.46
CA ALA A 5 -10.93 -26.62 -7.67
C ALA A 5 -9.81 -25.96 -8.50
N GLY A 6 -9.80 -26.26 -9.81
CA GLY A 6 -8.85 -25.67 -10.75
C GLY A 6 -8.96 -24.16 -10.73
N HIS A 7 -7.99 -23.49 -10.11
CA HIS A 7 -7.81 -22.05 -10.19
C HIS A 7 -7.31 -21.74 -11.61
N GLY A 8 -8.21 -21.67 -12.59
CA GLY A 8 -7.86 -21.26 -13.94
C GLY A 8 -7.16 -19.92 -13.88
N ALA A 9 -5.83 -19.92 -14.03
CA ALA A 9 -4.90 -18.79 -14.14
C ALA A 9 -5.35 -17.47 -13.47
N GLN A 10 -5.86 -17.49 -12.23
CA GLN A 10 -6.27 -16.26 -11.55
C GLN A 10 -5.02 -15.49 -11.12
N LYS A 11 -4.99 -14.18 -11.40
CA LYS A 11 -3.88 -13.33 -11.00
C LYS A 11 -3.85 -13.17 -9.48
N LEU A 12 -2.65 -13.12 -8.92
CA LEU A 12 -2.43 -12.78 -7.51
C LEU A 12 -2.89 -11.35 -7.24
N ARG A 13 -3.56 -11.12 -6.12
CA ARG A 13 -3.95 -9.77 -5.66
C ARG A 13 -2.97 -9.33 -4.59
N ILE A 14 -2.24 -8.25 -4.85
CA ILE A 14 -1.20 -7.72 -3.97
C ILE A 14 -1.65 -6.37 -3.42
N LEU A 15 -1.73 -6.26 -2.10
CA LEU A 15 -1.87 -4.97 -1.41
C LEU A 15 -0.48 -4.33 -1.29
N ALA A 16 -0.33 -3.15 -1.89
CA ALA A 16 0.93 -2.44 -2.00
C ALA A 16 0.95 -1.26 -1.01
N LEU A 17 1.68 -1.44 0.09
CA LEU A 17 1.86 -0.44 1.15
C LEU A 17 3.13 0.38 0.89
N HIS A 18 3.01 1.70 0.81
CA HIS A 18 4.14 2.60 0.58
C HIS A 18 4.98 2.81 1.87
N GLY A 19 6.19 3.35 1.72
CA GLY A 19 7.07 3.66 2.85
C GLY A 19 6.74 4.98 3.56
N PHE A 20 7.51 5.31 4.60
CA PHE A 20 7.39 6.59 5.32
C PHE A 20 7.59 7.79 4.39
N SER A 21 6.77 8.85 4.56
CA SER A 21 6.77 10.06 3.74
C SER A 21 6.56 9.83 2.23
N GLN A 22 5.96 8.71 1.86
CA GLN A 22 5.52 8.41 0.50
C GLN A 22 3.99 8.44 0.42
N ASP A 23 3.49 8.27 -0.79
CA ASP A 23 2.08 8.04 -1.08
C ASP A 23 1.95 6.88 -2.08
N ALA A 24 0.70 6.48 -2.36
CA ALA A 24 0.36 5.41 -3.27
C ALA A 24 0.91 5.62 -4.70
N GLN A 25 0.90 6.88 -5.17
CA GLN A 25 1.31 7.24 -6.51
C GLN A 25 2.82 7.11 -6.66
N LEU A 26 3.58 7.73 -5.76
CA LEU A 26 5.03 7.69 -5.71
C LEU A 26 5.54 6.24 -5.61
N PHE A 27 4.90 5.41 -4.79
CA PHE A 27 5.27 4.01 -4.69
C PHE A 27 5.03 3.25 -6.01
N ARG A 28 3.86 3.44 -6.64
CA ARG A 28 3.51 2.83 -7.93
C ARG A 28 4.51 3.13 -9.03
N ASP A 29 5.02 4.36 -9.07
CA ASP A 29 6.00 4.77 -10.07
C ASP A 29 7.37 4.17 -9.82
N ARG A 30 7.82 4.18 -8.55
CA ARG A 30 9.11 3.59 -8.15
C ARG A 30 9.23 2.11 -8.49
N ILE A 31 8.13 1.35 -8.43
CA ILE A 31 8.13 -0.08 -8.77
C ILE A 31 7.57 -0.39 -10.17
N GLY A 32 7.56 0.59 -11.07
CA GLY A 32 6.95 0.47 -12.41
C GLY A 32 7.50 -0.69 -13.25
N SER A 33 8.81 -0.96 -13.22
CA SER A 33 9.43 -2.09 -13.92
C SER A 33 8.96 -3.44 -13.36
N MET A 34 8.97 -3.60 -12.04
CA MET A 34 8.48 -4.80 -11.35
C MET A 34 7.01 -5.06 -11.66
N ARG A 35 6.16 -4.02 -11.62
CA ARG A 35 4.74 -4.13 -11.95
C ARG A 35 4.51 -4.57 -13.40
N LYS A 36 5.30 -4.03 -14.35
CA LYS A 36 5.24 -4.44 -15.77
C LYS A 36 5.64 -5.90 -15.95
N ALA A 37 6.70 -6.36 -15.27
CA ALA A 37 7.16 -7.75 -15.33
C ALA A 37 6.11 -8.73 -14.77
N LEU A 38 5.34 -8.31 -13.76
CA LEU A 38 4.35 -9.15 -13.08
C LEU A 38 2.93 -9.02 -13.65
N LYS A 39 2.68 -8.23 -14.69
CA LYS A 39 1.33 -7.90 -15.19
C LYS A 39 0.45 -9.11 -15.58
N SER A 40 1.09 -10.21 -15.99
CA SER A 40 0.42 -11.46 -16.37
C SER A 40 0.08 -12.34 -15.17
N ARG A 41 0.72 -12.09 -14.03
CA ARG A 41 0.64 -12.95 -12.83
C ARG A 41 -0.02 -12.26 -11.64
N ALA A 42 -0.01 -10.93 -11.58
CA ALA A 42 -0.46 -10.18 -10.42
C ALA A 42 -1.14 -8.85 -10.77
N GLU A 43 -2.02 -8.43 -9.87
CA GLU A 43 -2.68 -7.14 -9.83
C GLU A 43 -2.35 -6.46 -8.51
N PHE A 44 -2.03 -5.17 -8.58
CA PHE A 44 -1.59 -4.38 -7.42
C PHE A 44 -2.66 -3.36 -7.05
N LEU A 45 -3.05 -3.36 -5.77
CA LEU A 45 -3.85 -2.31 -5.15
C LEU A 45 -2.91 -1.41 -4.34
N PHE A 46 -2.76 -0.16 -4.77
CA PHE A 46 -1.98 0.86 -4.05
C PHE A 46 -2.92 1.68 -3.19
N VAL A 47 -2.55 1.92 -1.93
CA VAL A 47 -3.35 2.67 -0.96
C VAL A 47 -2.51 3.72 -0.27
N ASP A 48 -3.11 4.86 0.04
CA ASP A 48 -2.47 5.91 0.84
C ASP A 48 -2.59 5.59 2.33
N ALA A 49 -1.57 5.96 3.10
CA ALA A 49 -1.61 5.91 4.55
C ALA A 49 -2.65 6.91 5.11
N PRO A 50 -3.26 6.61 6.26
CA PRO A 50 -4.31 7.46 6.84
C PRO A 50 -3.78 8.79 7.41
N PHE A 51 -2.48 8.91 7.66
CA PHE A 51 -1.87 10.08 8.29
C PHE A 51 -0.91 10.78 7.33
N LYS A 52 -1.01 12.10 7.24
CA LYS A 52 -0.06 12.93 6.49
C LYS A 52 1.19 13.16 7.33
N VAL A 53 2.36 13.03 6.71
CA VAL A 53 3.62 13.40 7.37
C VAL A 53 3.59 14.89 7.68
N GLY A 54 3.95 15.26 8.90
CA GLY A 54 3.89 16.65 9.36
C GLY A 54 2.53 17.09 9.89
N SER A 55 1.53 16.19 10.02
CA SER A 55 0.35 16.48 10.85
C SER A 55 0.74 16.44 12.33
N THR A 56 1.55 17.39 12.76
CA THR A 56 1.57 17.76 14.17
C THR A 56 0.15 18.21 14.49
N LYS A 57 -0.61 17.37 15.22
CA LYS A 57 -1.65 17.93 16.07
C LYS A 57 -0.87 18.78 17.05
N THR A 58 -0.82 20.09 16.81
CA THR A 58 -0.33 21.05 17.80
C THR A 58 -1.09 20.74 19.09
N LEU A 59 -0.44 20.04 20.02
CA LEU A 59 -0.92 19.94 21.38
C LEU A 59 -0.94 21.38 21.88
N SER A 60 -2.14 21.90 22.07
CA SER A 60 -2.35 23.23 22.63
C SER A 60 -1.54 23.32 23.94
N PRO A 61 -0.72 24.37 24.14
CA PRO A 61 0.23 24.45 25.26
C PRO A 61 -0.44 24.64 26.65
N HIS A 62 -1.75 24.44 26.76
CA HIS A 62 -2.52 24.72 27.98
C HIS A 62 -2.76 23.49 28.86
N THR A 63 -2.10 22.35 28.62
CA THR A 63 -2.07 21.27 29.63
C THR A 63 -1.03 21.59 30.71
N ARG A 64 -1.24 22.68 31.45
CA ARG A 64 -0.70 22.80 32.81
C ARG A 64 -1.70 22.13 33.73
N ILE A 65 -1.40 20.89 34.10
CA ILE A 65 -1.96 20.23 35.27
C ILE A 65 -1.68 21.14 36.48
N SER A 66 -2.76 21.70 37.01
CA SER A 66 -2.87 22.34 38.33
C SER A 66 -2.62 21.32 39.44
#